data_AF-A0AAN9JTN1-F1
#
_entry.id   AF-A0AAN9JTN1-F1
#
_cell.length_a   1.000
_cell.length_b   1.000
_cell.length_c   1.000
_cell.angle_alpha   90.00
_cell.angle_beta   90.00
_cell.angle_gamma   90.00
#
_symmetry.space_group_name_H-M   'P 1'
#
loop_
_entity.id
_entity.type
_entity.pdbx_description
1 polymer ?
#
loop_
_entity_poly.entity_id
_entity_poly.type
_entity_poly.pdbx_seq_one_letter_code
_entity_poly.pdbx_strand_id
1 'polypeptide(L)'
;MAFVQNHLLLLLTCFIAIIVPTTPQPCNSYPFPKHINYAACEDLPVLETSLHWNYDPSLGIVDVAFKKANAKDSSWIAWAINPTSKGMVGSQSFVAFHTSRGILKAYTSPITSYATMLQEANLTFPVYSVSASYTNSTMIIFATFQLPQNNTLVNHVWQHGLVSDDGTLRPHSFSGPNLQSFGILDLISGKVSATSGQMHSRNTLRNVHGILNAISWGILMPIGVIFARYLKVFDGLGSTWFHLHRACQSLAFLIGIAGFGTGLYMGNHNGVYHSPHRCIGITLMCLASAQVFVAIFLRPKKDHKKRIFWNIFHYIVGYSTIVLAVLNVFKGFDILNAQKIWKKTYVGIIISLGIIAMILEVITWIYVCNKKRVKNPEEQVETSQQRP
;
A
#
# COMPACT_ATOMS: atom_id res chain seq x y z
N MET A 1 -54.40 11.48 20.39
CA MET A 1 -53.19 12.33 20.53
C MET A 1 -52.89 12.46 22.01
N ALA A 2 -51.62 12.26 22.39
CA ALA A 2 -51.07 12.42 23.75
C ALA A 2 -51.38 11.30 24.77
N PHE A 3 -50.89 10.09 24.53
CA PHE A 3 -50.34 9.20 25.57
C PHE A 3 -49.53 8.11 24.85
N VAL A 4 -48.44 7.61 25.43
CA VAL A 4 -47.47 6.68 24.81
C VAL A 4 -46.43 7.34 23.89
N GLN A 5 -45.82 8.42 24.36
CA GLN A 5 -44.53 8.91 23.83
C GLN A 5 -43.62 9.34 24.98
N ASN A 6 -43.43 8.46 25.97
CA ASN A 6 -42.51 8.75 27.09
C ASN A 6 -41.86 7.54 27.79
N HIS A 7 -41.95 6.33 27.24
CA HIS A 7 -41.29 5.15 27.82
C HIS A 7 -40.11 4.59 27.01
N LEU A 8 -39.78 5.19 25.86
CA LEU A 8 -38.62 4.80 25.06
C LEU A 8 -37.33 5.55 25.46
N LEU A 9 -37.43 6.59 26.30
CA LEU A 9 -36.29 7.40 26.73
C LEU A 9 -35.70 6.98 28.09
N LEU A 10 -36.34 6.03 28.81
CA LEU A 10 -35.90 5.60 30.15
C LEU A 10 -35.25 4.19 30.19
N LEU A 11 -35.19 3.49 29.06
CA LEU A 11 -34.52 2.18 28.92
C LEU A 11 -33.17 2.26 28.19
N LEU A 12 -32.60 3.46 28.05
CA LEU A 12 -31.32 3.71 27.38
C LEU A 12 -30.22 4.20 28.35
N THR A 13 -30.27 3.81 29.64
CA THR A 13 -29.35 4.32 30.67
C THR A 13 -28.60 3.27 31.50
N CYS A 14 -28.61 1.98 31.16
CA CYS A 14 -27.75 1.01 31.85
C CYS A 14 -26.87 0.21 30.88
N PHE A 15 -25.58 0.14 31.22
CA PHE A 15 -24.45 -0.50 30.54
C PHE A 15 -23.73 0.29 29.45
N ILE A 16 -23.27 1.50 29.79
CA ILE A 16 -21.91 1.89 29.39
C ILE A 16 -20.96 1.22 30.38
N ALA A 17 -20.44 0.04 30.01
CA ALA A 17 -19.24 -0.45 30.65
C ALA A 17 -18.15 0.59 30.37
N ILE A 18 -17.77 1.35 31.39
CA ILE A 18 -16.59 2.21 31.35
C ILE A 18 -15.40 1.25 31.23
N ILE A 19 -15.02 0.93 29.99
CA ILE A 19 -13.68 0.42 29.72
C ILE A 19 -12.79 1.62 30.00
N VAL A 20 -12.28 1.70 31.22
CA VAL A 20 -11.17 2.59 31.54
C VAL A 20 -10.04 2.13 30.62
N PRO A 21 -9.60 2.92 29.62
CA PRO A 21 -8.39 2.57 28.90
C PRO A 21 -7.27 2.56 29.94
N THR A 22 -6.72 1.38 30.21
CA THR A 22 -5.50 1.26 31.00
C THR A 22 -4.42 1.98 30.22
N THR A 23 -4.11 3.22 30.59
CA THR A 23 -2.93 3.90 30.05
C THR A 23 -1.72 3.04 30.42
N PRO A 24 -0.89 2.62 29.45
CA PRO A 24 0.33 1.90 29.74
C PRO A 24 1.12 2.68 30.79
N GLN A 25 1.56 2.01 31.84
CA GLN A 25 2.45 2.62 32.82
C GLN A 25 3.70 3.12 32.09
N PRO A 26 4.15 4.37 32.33
CA PRO A 26 5.34 4.91 31.68
C PRO A 26 6.54 4.04 31.98
N CYS A 27 7.44 3.86 31.01
CA CYS A 27 8.58 2.94 31.10
C CYS A 27 9.39 3.10 32.41
N ASN A 28 9.53 4.32 32.92
CA ASN A 28 10.27 4.65 34.15
C ASN A 28 9.76 3.91 35.41
N SER A 29 8.54 3.38 35.37
CA SER A 29 7.91 2.71 36.51
C SER A 29 7.95 1.18 36.45
N TYR A 30 8.57 0.60 35.41
CA TYR A 30 8.60 -0.86 35.26
C TYR A 30 9.65 -1.51 36.17
N PRO A 31 9.26 -2.41 37.08
CA PRO A 31 10.21 -3.11 37.95
C PRO A 31 10.88 -4.26 37.21
N PHE A 32 12.20 -4.17 37.00
CA PHE A 32 12.96 -5.28 36.45
C PHE A 32 13.31 -6.32 37.53
N PRO A 33 13.31 -7.63 37.19
CA PRO A 33 13.81 -8.66 38.09
C PRO A 33 15.27 -8.41 38.49
N LYS A 34 15.66 -8.84 39.70
CA LYS A 34 17.04 -8.80 40.22
C LYS A 34 17.64 -7.39 40.45
N HIS A 35 16.82 -6.35 40.64
CA HIS A 35 17.29 -4.97 40.86
C HIS A 35 18.15 -4.41 39.71
N ILE A 36 17.91 -4.86 38.48
CA ILE A 36 18.55 -4.25 37.31
C ILE A 36 17.92 -2.86 37.11
N ASN A 37 18.72 -1.82 37.30
CA ASN A 37 18.30 -0.44 37.10
C ASN A 37 18.83 0.05 35.75
N TYR A 38 17.94 0.59 34.93
CA TYR A 38 18.29 1.26 33.68
C TYR A 38 18.24 2.77 33.87
N ALA A 39 19.28 3.47 33.42
CA ALA A 39 19.44 4.91 33.55
C ALA A 39 18.51 5.69 32.61
N ALA A 40 18.19 5.11 31.45
CA ALA A 40 17.29 5.70 30.47
C ALA A 40 16.23 4.69 30.01
N CYS A 41 15.05 5.19 29.66
CA CYS A 41 14.04 4.44 28.94
C CYS A 41 13.18 5.33 28.07
N GLU A 42 12.54 4.72 27.08
CA GLU A 42 11.57 5.36 26.20
C GLU A 42 10.43 4.39 25.86
N ASP A 43 9.19 4.87 25.91
CA ASP A 43 8.04 4.19 25.33
C ASP A 43 8.01 4.44 23.82
N LEU A 44 8.20 3.38 23.02
CA LEU A 44 8.25 3.49 21.57
C LEU A 44 6.84 3.77 21.01
N PRO A 45 6.72 4.58 19.94
CA PRO A 45 5.44 5.15 19.52
C PRO A 45 4.42 4.13 18.99
N VAL A 46 4.88 2.92 18.66
CA VAL A 46 4.06 1.87 18.03
C VAL A 46 4.43 0.49 18.57
N LEU A 47 3.50 -0.45 18.42
CA LEU A 47 3.64 -1.87 18.78
C LEU A 47 3.61 -2.18 20.28
N GLU A 48 3.27 -1.23 21.15
CA GLU A 48 3.22 -1.42 22.62
C GLU A 48 4.56 -1.92 23.17
N THR A 49 5.63 -1.26 22.73
CA THR A 49 7.01 -1.62 23.05
C THR A 49 7.71 -0.49 23.80
N SER A 50 8.64 -0.85 24.68
CA SER A 50 9.52 0.11 25.37
C SER A 50 10.96 -0.35 25.28
N LEU A 51 11.87 0.61 25.33
CA LEU A 51 13.31 0.38 25.35
C LEU A 51 13.87 0.95 26.65
N HIS A 52 14.73 0.19 27.32
CA HIS A 52 15.45 0.60 28.52
C HIS A 52 16.93 0.31 28.31
N TRP A 53 17.82 1.21 28.72
CA TRP A 53 19.24 0.99 28.52
C TRP A 53 20.14 1.69 29.54
N ASN A 54 21.34 1.13 29.66
CA ASN A 54 22.52 1.75 30.27
C ASN A 54 23.60 1.85 29.18
N TYR A 55 24.37 2.93 29.22
CA TYR A 55 25.50 3.13 28.33
C TYR A 55 26.75 3.45 29.16
N ASP A 56 27.81 2.68 28.96
CA ASP A 56 29.14 2.95 29.51
C ASP A 56 30.01 3.62 28.41
N PRO A 57 30.24 4.94 28.49
CA PRO A 57 31.03 5.67 27.50
C PRO A 57 32.51 5.25 27.47
N SER A 58 33.04 4.68 28.55
CA SER A 58 34.46 4.31 28.65
C SER A 58 34.77 3.03 27.88
N LEU A 59 33.81 2.09 27.87
CA LEU A 59 33.93 0.80 27.18
C LEU A 59 33.17 0.76 25.85
N GLY A 60 32.28 1.72 25.61
CA GLY A 60 31.36 1.71 24.47
C GLY A 60 30.32 0.58 24.56
N ILE A 61 30.03 0.11 25.78
CA ILE A 61 29.14 -1.01 26.04
C ILE A 61 27.73 -0.50 26.35
N VAL A 62 26.74 -1.16 25.77
CA VAL A 62 25.31 -0.91 26.00
C VAL A 62 24.68 -2.16 26.60
N ASP A 63 24.00 -1.97 27.72
CA ASP A 63 23.05 -2.95 28.24
C ASP A 63 21.64 -2.48 27.89
N VAL A 64 20.84 -3.34 27.25
CA VAL A 64 19.50 -3.00 26.79
C VAL A 64 18.48 -4.02 27.27
N ALA A 65 17.27 -3.53 27.58
CA ALA A 65 16.05 -4.31 27.69
C ALA A 65 15.01 -3.76 26.70
N PHE A 66 14.67 -4.56 25.70
CA PHE A 66 13.57 -4.27 24.78
C PHE A 66 12.34 -5.06 25.20
N LYS A 67 11.28 -4.36 25.56
CA LYS A 67 10.05 -4.91 26.12
C LYS A 67 8.91 -4.81 25.11
N LYS A 68 8.12 -5.88 25.00
CA LYS A 68 6.81 -5.92 24.32
C LYS A 68 5.74 -6.34 25.32
N ALA A 69 4.77 -5.46 25.58
CA ALA A 69 3.55 -5.83 26.32
C ALA A 69 2.59 -6.63 25.43
N ASN A 70 1.66 -7.38 26.00
CA ASN A 70 0.65 -8.16 25.25
C ASN A 70 1.24 -9.06 24.13
N ALA A 71 2.43 -9.60 24.36
CA ALA A 71 3.02 -10.60 23.48
C ALA A 71 2.22 -11.90 23.59
N LYS A 72 2.07 -12.61 22.48
CA LYS A 72 1.44 -13.93 22.45
C LYS A 72 2.51 -15.01 22.48
N ASP A 73 2.18 -16.20 22.98
CA ASP A 73 3.10 -17.34 22.96
C ASP A 73 3.52 -17.69 21.52
N SER A 74 2.59 -17.56 20.57
CA SER A 74 2.79 -17.75 19.14
C SER A 74 3.37 -16.52 18.42
N SER A 75 4.12 -15.67 19.12
CA SER A 75 4.72 -14.45 18.55
C SER A 75 6.21 -14.36 18.80
N TRP A 76 6.88 -13.69 17.88
CA TRP A 76 8.27 -13.31 18.01
C TRP A 76 8.38 -11.78 18.11
N ILE A 77 9.40 -11.32 18.81
CA ILE A 77 9.76 -9.91 18.90
C ILE A 77 11.22 -9.73 18.48
N ALA A 78 11.54 -8.59 17.90
CA ALA A 78 12.90 -8.25 17.55
C ALA A 78 13.16 -6.76 17.73
N TRP A 79 14.35 -6.44 18.22
CA TRP A 79 14.91 -5.10 18.22
C TRP A 79 16.28 -5.14 17.58
N ALA A 80 16.62 -4.11 16.81
CA ALA A 80 17.85 -4.11 16.02
C ALA A 80 18.44 -2.72 15.87
N ILE A 81 19.77 -2.67 15.76
CA ILE A 81 20.51 -1.48 15.35
C ILE A 81 20.90 -1.63 13.89
N ASN A 82 20.74 -0.58 13.09
CA ASN A 82 21.21 -0.53 11.73
C ASN A 82 22.40 0.43 11.59
N PRO A 83 23.64 -0.09 11.52
CA PRO A 83 24.84 0.75 11.42
C PRO A 83 25.03 1.37 10.03
N THR A 84 24.35 0.85 8.99
CA THR A 84 24.60 1.25 7.60
C THR A 84 23.46 2.03 6.96
N SER A 85 22.23 1.91 7.47
CA SER A 85 21.04 2.53 6.90
C SER A 85 19.98 2.87 7.97
N LYS A 86 18.87 3.46 7.54
CA LYS A 86 17.72 3.81 8.39
C LYS A 86 16.57 2.78 8.32
N GLY A 87 16.72 1.72 7.54
CA GLY A 87 15.67 0.75 7.24
C GLY A 87 15.89 -0.63 7.87
N MET A 88 15.14 -1.63 7.40
CA MET A 88 15.24 -3.02 7.87
C MET A 88 16.52 -3.73 7.38
N VAL A 89 16.93 -3.49 6.13
CA VAL A 89 18.09 -4.15 5.54
C VAL A 89 19.38 -3.50 6.05
N GLY A 90 20.33 -4.32 6.49
CA GLY A 90 21.56 -3.92 7.20
C GLY A 90 21.44 -4.00 8.73
N SER A 91 20.22 -4.18 9.26
CA SER A 91 19.98 -4.24 10.70
C SER A 91 20.63 -5.47 11.34
N GLN A 92 21.23 -5.25 12.50
CA GLN A 92 21.83 -6.26 13.38
C GLN A 92 20.85 -6.49 14.52
N SER A 93 20.13 -7.60 14.49
CA SER A 93 18.95 -7.81 15.33
C SER A 93 19.17 -8.78 16.48
N PHE A 94 18.44 -8.52 17.56
CA PHE A 94 18.21 -9.43 18.68
C PHE A 94 16.78 -9.91 18.60
N VAL A 95 16.57 -11.22 18.65
CA VAL A 95 15.28 -11.86 18.42
C VAL A 95 14.93 -12.72 19.61
N ALA A 96 13.66 -12.71 20.01
CA ALA A 96 13.11 -13.66 20.98
C ALA A 96 11.74 -14.20 20.56
N PHE A 97 11.51 -15.48 20.86
CA PHE A 97 10.25 -16.17 20.60
C PHE A 97 10.15 -17.47 21.42
N HIS A 98 8.94 -18.02 21.57
CA HIS A 98 8.78 -19.38 22.07
C HIS A 98 8.94 -20.39 20.92
N THR A 99 9.78 -21.39 21.15
CA THR A 99 9.88 -22.57 20.27
C THR A 99 8.57 -23.37 20.31
N SER A 100 8.36 -24.27 19.35
CA SER A 100 7.21 -25.19 19.33
C SER A 100 7.09 -26.08 20.58
N ARG A 101 8.17 -26.17 21.38
CA ARG A 101 8.21 -26.90 22.67
C ARG A 101 7.92 -26.00 23.88
N GLY A 102 7.52 -24.74 23.67
CA GLY A 102 7.26 -23.76 24.74
C GLY A 102 8.51 -23.17 25.39
N ILE A 103 9.71 -23.52 24.91
CA ILE A 103 10.98 -22.98 25.43
C ILE A 103 11.19 -21.59 24.83
N LEU A 104 11.41 -20.59 25.69
CA LEU A 104 11.77 -19.24 25.28
C LEU A 104 13.23 -19.21 24.77
N LYS A 105 13.42 -18.78 23.53
CA LYS A 105 14.74 -18.66 22.89
C LYS A 105 15.04 -17.20 22.59
N ALA A 106 16.28 -16.78 22.81
CA ALA A 106 16.79 -15.46 22.44
C ALA A 106 18.14 -15.61 21.74
N TYR A 107 18.36 -14.87 20.64
CA TYR A 107 19.57 -14.99 19.83
C TYR A 107 19.76 -13.79 18.91
N THR A 108 20.90 -13.73 18.21
CA THR A 108 21.21 -12.67 17.26
C THR A 108 20.93 -13.08 15.81
N SER A 109 20.50 -12.12 14.98
CA SER A 109 20.26 -12.35 13.56
C SER A 109 20.62 -11.12 12.71
N PRO A 110 21.56 -11.22 11.76
CA PRO A 110 21.85 -10.16 10.81
C PRO A 110 20.82 -10.13 9.67
N ILE A 111 20.26 -8.96 9.39
CA ILE A 111 19.19 -8.77 8.39
C ILE A 111 19.79 -8.23 7.09
N THR A 112 20.08 -9.13 6.16
CA THR A 112 20.70 -8.78 4.86
C THR A 112 19.70 -8.60 3.73
N SER A 113 18.44 -9.01 3.92
CA SER A 113 17.38 -8.87 2.91
C SER A 113 15.97 -8.84 3.53
N TYR A 114 14.98 -8.39 2.74
CA TYR A 114 13.55 -8.46 3.10
C TYR A 114 13.00 -9.90 3.15
N ALA A 115 13.72 -10.89 2.62
CA ALA A 115 13.36 -12.30 2.63
C ALA A 115 13.99 -13.08 3.80
N THR A 116 14.47 -12.36 4.82
CA THR A 116 15.02 -12.96 6.05
C THR A 116 14.00 -13.90 6.71
N MET A 117 14.51 -14.99 7.30
CA MET A 117 13.73 -15.84 8.21
C MET A 117 14.26 -15.71 9.65
N LEU A 118 14.92 -14.58 9.95
CA LEU A 118 15.59 -14.32 11.23
C LEU A 118 16.57 -15.44 11.59
N GLN A 119 17.42 -15.83 10.64
CA GLN A 119 18.41 -16.89 10.84
C GLN A 119 19.42 -16.50 11.92
N GLU A 120 19.71 -17.43 12.82
CA GLU A 120 20.68 -17.25 13.90
C GLU A 120 22.10 -17.12 13.35
N ALA A 121 22.76 -16.01 13.63
CA ALA A 121 24.14 -15.75 13.26
C ALA A 121 24.72 -14.57 14.05
N ASN A 122 26.05 -14.45 14.03
CA ASN A 122 26.77 -13.38 14.72
C ASN A 122 26.52 -12.01 14.05
N LEU A 123 26.50 -10.96 14.87
CA LEU A 123 26.38 -9.58 14.41
C LEU A 123 27.76 -9.02 14.00
N THR A 124 27.75 -7.89 13.30
CA THR A 124 28.98 -7.19 12.87
C THR A 124 29.75 -6.53 14.01
N PHE A 125 29.19 -6.48 15.21
CA PHE A 125 29.81 -5.93 16.42
C PHE A 125 29.76 -6.95 17.57
N PRO A 126 30.66 -6.85 18.56
CA PRO A 126 30.69 -7.76 19.69
C PRO A 126 29.39 -7.77 20.50
N VAL A 127 28.88 -8.97 20.77
CA VAL A 127 27.73 -9.22 21.64
C VAL A 127 28.20 -10.10 22.79
N TYR A 128 28.03 -9.62 24.02
CA TYR A 128 28.49 -10.28 25.23
C TYR A 128 27.41 -11.14 25.86
N SER A 129 26.15 -10.72 25.76
CA SER A 129 25.02 -11.48 26.30
C SER A 129 23.76 -11.24 25.48
N VAL A 130 22.93 -12.28 25.34
CA VAL A 130 21.55 -12.20 24.85
C VAL A 130 20.72 -13.18 25.68
N SER A 131 19.59 -12.71 26.21
CA SER A 131 18.62 -13.55 26.90
C SER A 131 17.22 -12.99 26.73
N ALA A 132 16.20 -13.74 27.12
CA ALA A 132 14.84 -13.24 27.15
C ALA A 132 14.10 -13.70 28.40
N SER A 133 13.05 -12.96 28.75
CA SER A 133 12.08 -13.35 29.76
C SER A 133 10.66 -13.19 29.22
N TYR A 134 9.75 -13.99 29.74
CA TYR A 134 8.33 -13.90 29.43
C TYR A 134 7.50 -14.12 30.68
N THR A 135 6.79 -13.07 31.10
CA THR A 135 5.95 -13.07 32.30
C THR A 135 4.74 -12.18 32.07
N ASN A 136 3.53 -12.61 32.48
CA ASN A 136 2.30 -11.82 32.36
C ASN A 136 2.08 -11.23 30.95
N SER A 137 2.20 -12.07 29.93
CA SER A 137 2.09 -11.67 28.51
C SER A 137 3.06 -10.56 28.09
N THR A 138 4.14 -10.37 28.83
CA THR A 138 5.20 -9.39 28.53
C THR A 138 6.46 -10.15 28.16
N MET A 139 6.95 -9.95 26.94
CA MET A 139 8.20 -10.53 26.47
C MET A 139 9.29 -9.46 26.48
N ILE A 140 10.47 -9.78 27.01
CA ILE A 140 11.60 -8.86 27.10
C ILE A 140 12.84 -9.54 26.55
N ILE A 141 13.54 -8.86 25.64
CA ILE A 141 14.90 -9.20 25.21
C ILE A 141 15.87 -8.40 26.06
N PHE A 142 16.85 -9.08 26.63
CA PHE A 142 18.02 -8.47 27.26
C PHE A 142 19.24 -8.71 26.37
N ALA A 143 20.04 -7.67 26.14
CA ALA A 143 21.30 -7.83 25.43
C ALA A 143 22.38 -6.88 25.97
N THR A 144 23.63 -7.36 25.96
CA THR A 144 24.83 -6.56 26.25
C THR A 144 25.74 -6.62 25.04
N PHE A 145 26.10 -5.47 24.46
CA PHE A 145 26.90 -5.42 23.24
C PHE A 145 27.74 -4.15 23.16
N GLN A 146 28.76 -4.16 22.31
CA GLN A 146 29.61 -2.99 22.06
C GLN A 146 29.08 -2.21 20.85
N LEU A 147 29.02 -0.88 20.96
CA LEU A 147 28.55 -0.03 19.86
C LEU A 147 29.51 -0.06 18.67
N PRO A 148 28.98 -0.18 17.44
CA PRO A 148 29.80 -0.05 16.25
C PRO A 148 30.35 1.37 16.15
N GLN A 149 31.67 1.50 15.98
CA GLN A 149 32.38 2.78 15.80
C GLN A 149 32.21 3.79 16.96
N ASN A 150 31.78 3.33 18.15
CA ASN A 150 31.45 4.20 19.30
C ASN A 150 30.47 5.34 18.98
N ASN A 151 29.61 5.15 17.96
CA ASN A 151 28.61 6.14 17.61
C ASN A 151 27.38 5.97 18.52
N THR A 152 27.06 7.02 19.28
CA THR A 152 25.95 7.02 20.24
C THR A 152 24.60 7.35 19.60
N LEU A 153 24.61 7.83 18.34
CA LEU A 153 23.41 8.03 17.52
C LEU A 153 23.24 6.83 16.59
N VAL A 154 22.35 5.92 16.97
CA VAL A 154 22.10 4.68 16.23
C VAL A 154 20.73 4.69 15.59
N ASN A 155 20.65 4.27 14.32
CA ASN A 155 19.36 3.94 13.73
C ASN A 155 18.90 2.63 14.35
N HIS A 156 17.68 2.58 14.85
CA HIS A 156 17.09 1.35 15.36
C HIS A 156 15.79 1.01 14.64
N VAL A 157 15.45 -0.27 14.64
CA VAL A 157 14.17 -0.79 14.16
C VAL A 157 13.65 -1.81 15.15
N TRP A 158 12.35 -1.90 15.31
CA TRP A 158 11.72 -2.92 16.14
C TRP A 158 10.54 -3.55 15.44
N GLN A 159 10.29 -4.83 15.70
CA GLN A 159 9.22 -5.57 15.05
C GLN A 159 8.65 -6.63 15.98
N HIS A 160 7.44 -7.06 15.65
CA HIS A 160 6.89 -8.31 16.12
C HIS A 160 6.21 -9.03 14.95
N GLY A 161 6.09 -10.34 15.06
CA GLY A 161 5.37 -11.17 14.09
C GLY A 161 4.89 -12.47 14.70
N LEU A 162 4.30 -13.33 13.86
CA LEU A 162 3.75 -14.62 14.28
C LEU A 162 4.76 -15.74 14.07
N VAL A 163 4.68 -16.74 14.92
CA VAL A 163 5.38 -18.03 14.75
C VAL A 163 4.36 -19.04 14.24
N SER A 164 4.71 -19.76 13.18
CA SER A 164 3.91 -20.86 12.63
C SER A 164 3.95 -22.09 13.54
N ASP A 165 2.99 -23.01 13.38
CA ASP A 165 2.92 -24.25 14.17
C ASP A 165 4.15 -25.16 14.01
N ASP A 166 4.83 -25.07 12.85
CA ASP A 166 6.09 -25.76 12.55
C ASP A 166 7.33 -25.09 13.20
N GLY A 167 7.15 -23.97 13.90
CA GLY A 167 8.21 -23.18 14.51
C GLY A 167 8.83 -22.11 13.60
N THR A 168 8.35 -21.97 12.36
CA THR A 168 8.87 -20.97 11.41
C THR A 168 8.44 -19.55 11.80
N LEU A 169 9.39 -18.62 11.87
CA LEU A 169 9.12 -17.19 12.11
C LEU A 169 8.53 -16.55 10.84
N ARG A 170 7.28 -16.10 10.92
CA ARG A 170 6.59 -15.48 9.77
C ARG A 170 6.98 -14.02 9.61
N PRO A 171 6.91 -13.46 8.39
CA PRO A 171 7.09 -12.04 8.17
C PRO A 171 6.14 -11.21 9.04
N HIS A 172 6.65 -10.08 9.55
CA HIS A 172 5.81 -9.09 10.22
C HIS A 172 4.84 -8.42 9.22
N SER A 173 3.83 -7.71 9.73
CA SER A 173 2.91 -6.97 8.85
C SER A 173 3.66 -5.93 8.01
N PHE A 174 3.32 -5.80 6.73
CA PHE A 174 3.86 -4.78 5.82
C PHE A 174 3.03 -3.49 5.82
N SER A 175 2.34 -3.20 6.92
CA SER A 175 1.41 -2.07 7.02
C SER A 175 1.32 -1.52 8.44
N GLY A 176 0.78 -0.30 8.54
CA GLY A 176 0.45 0.32 9.82
C GLY A 176 1.65 0.47 10.77
N PRO A 177 1.49 0.10 12.05
CA PRO A 177 2.52 0.21 13.09
C PRO A 177 3.89 -0.37 12.71
N ASN A 178 3.94 -1.51 12.01
CA ASN A 178 5.19 -2.15 11.62
C ASN A 178 6.01 -1.36 10.58
N LEU A 179 5.38 -0.48 9.79
CA LEU A 179 6.11 0.42 8.89
C LEU A 179 6.57 1.72 9.57
N GLN A 180 6.14 1.94 10.81
CA GLN A 180 6.48 3.11 11.63
C GLN A 180 7.50 2.78 12.72
N SER A 181 7.85 1.50 12.87
CA SER A 181 8.70 1.01 13.96
C SER A 181 10.20 1.13 13.67
N PHE A 182 10.64 2.36 13.46
CA PHE A 182 12.03 2.75 13.28
C PHE A 182 12.28 4.17 13.82
N GLY A 183 13.52 4.48 14.15
CA GLY A 183 13.89 5.74 14.79
C GLY A 183 15.40 5.93 14.88
N ILE A 184 15.80 7.12 15.34
CA ILE A 184 17.18 7.39 15.76
C ILE A 184 17.19 7.39 17.28
N LEU A 185 17.99 6.51 17.85
CA LEU A 185 18.22 6.42 19.29
C LEU A 185 19.52 7.15 19.62
N ASP A 186 19.44 8.13 20.51
CA ASP A 186 20.59 8.74 21.15
C ASP A 186 20.80 8.10 22.52
N LEU A 187 21.86 7.30 22.61
CA LEU A 187 22.19 6.53 23.81
C LEU A 187 22.68 7.39 24.97
N ILE A 188 23.13 8.63 24.71
CA ILE A 188 23.55 9.59 25.74
C ILE A 188 22.36 10.40 26.22
N SER A 189 21.61 11.03 25.31
CA SER A 189 20.57 11.99 25.70
C SER A 189 19.28 11.32 26.20
N GLY A 190 19.17 9.99 26.08
CA GLY A 190 17.99 9.28 26.55
C GLY A 190 16.81 9.35 25.58
N LYS A 191 16.99 9.93 24.38
CA LYS A 191 15.87 10.29 23.48
C LYS A 191 15.83 9.44 22.23
N VAL A 192 14.63 9.03 21.85
CA VAL A 192 14.33 8.48 20.52
C VAL A 192 13.71 9.57 19.67
N SER A 193 14.40 9.96 18.59
CA SER A 193 13.88 10.90 17.61
C SER A 193 13.27 10.16 16.43
N ALA A 194 12.01 10.46 16.13
CA ALA A 194 11.37 9.98 14.92
C ALA A 194 12.06 10.59 13.68
N THR A 195 12.37 9.77 12.68
CA THR A 195 12.85 10.25 11.36
C THR A 195 11.66 10.77 10.53
N SER A 196 11.04 11.85 11.02
CA SER A 196 9.83 12.47 10.46
C SER A 196 9.97 12.77 8.96
N GLY A 197 11.15 13.22 8.51
CA GLY A 197 11.40 13.57 7.11
C GLY A 197 11.33 12.40 6.12
N GLN A 198 11.80 11.21 6.51
CA GLN A 198 11.84 10.05 5.60
C GLN A 198 10.50 9.31 5.55
N MET A 199 9.80 9.19 6.69
CA MET A 199 8.41 8.70 6.71
C MET A 199 7.50 9.60 5.87
N HIS A 200 7.65 10.93 6.01
CA HIS A 200 6.90 11.89 5.22
C HIS A 200 7.19 11.72 3.71
N SER A 201 8.46 11.64 3.31
CA SER A 201 8.84 11.42 1.90
C SER A 201 8.26 10.13 1.31
N ARG A 202 8.30 9.01 2.04
CA ARG A 202 7.71 7.73 1.60
C ARG A 202 6.20 7.81 1.45
N ASN A 203 5.50 8.42 2.41
CA ASN A 203 4.05 8.58 2.34
C ASN A 203 3.65 9.53 1.21
N THR A 204 4.39 10.61 1.02
CA THR A 204 4.21 11.54 -0.11
C THR A 204 4.38 10.82 -1.44
N LEU A 205 5.43 10.03 -1.62
CA LEU A 205 5.64 9.27 -2.85
C LEU A 205 4.53 8.25 -3.12
N ARG A 206 4.06 7.54 -2.08
CA ARG A 206 2.93 6.62 -2.17
C ARG A 206 1.64 7.33 -2.58
N ASN A 207 1.38 8.52 -2.03
CA ASN A 207 0.22 9.34 -2.38
C ASN A 207 0.32 9.86 -3.81
N VAL A 208 1.48 10.36 -4.24
CA VAL A 208 1.75 10.79 -5.61
C VAL A 208 1.53 9.65 -6.59
N HIS A 209 2.06 8.45 -6.31
CA HIS A 209 1.80 7.25 -7.12
C HIS A 209 0.31 6.96 -7.23
N GLY A 210 -0.43 6.97 -6.12
CA GLY A 210 -1.86 6.73 -6.09
C GLY A 210 -2.65 7.75 -6.93
N ILE A 211 -2.36 9.05 -6.78
CA ILE A 211 -3.02 10.14 -7.49
C ILE A 211 -2.76 10.06 -9.00
N LEU A 212 -1.49 9.93 -9.40
CA LEU A 212 -1.12 9.85 -10.82
C LEU A 212 -1.84 8.69 -11.51
N ASN A 213 -1.86 7.51 -10.89
CA ASN A 213 -2.48 6.31 -11.47
C ASN A 213 -4.01 6.34 -11.42
N ALA A 214 -4.62 6.92 -10.38
CA ALA A 214 -6.07 7.09 -10.32
C ALA A 214 -6.58 8.04 -11.41
N ILE A 215 -5.88 9.16 -11.64
CA ILE A 215 -6.24 10.14 -12.69
C ILE A 215 -6.02 9.54 -14.09
N SER A 216 -4.83 8.98 -14.35
CA SER A 216 -4.51 8.43 -15.68
C SER A 216 -5.31 7.17 -16.01
N TRP A 217 -5.04 6.08 -15.30
CA TRP A 217 -5.59 4.76 -15.58
C TRP A 217 -7.04 4.62 -15.13
N GLY A 218 -7.38 5.23 -14.00
CA GLY A 218 -8.70 5.10 -13.39
C GLY A 218 -9.78 6.01 -13.97
N ILE A 219 -9.43 7.15 -14.57
CA ILE A 219 -10.40 8.18 -15.01
C ILE A 219 -10.21 8.56 -16.49
N LEU A 220 -9.03 9.01 -16.89
CA LEU A 220 -8.81 9.49 -18.27
C LEU A 220 -8.95 8.36 -19.31
N MET A 221 -8.45 7.15 -19.02
CA MET A 221 -8.57 5.99 -19.92
C MET A 221 -10.05 5.67 -20.26
N PRO A 222 -10.98 5.53 -19.28
CA PRO A 222 -12.41 5.42 -19.54
C PRO A 222 -13.00 6.59 -20.35
N ILE A 223 -12.65 7.84 -20.02
CA ILE A 223 -13.15 9.04 -20.73
C ILE A 223 -12.75 8.98 -22.20
N GLY A 224 -11.50 8.61 -22.50
CA GLY A 224 -11.03 8.44 -23.87
C GLY A 224 -11.85 7.42 -24.66
N VAL A 225 -12.29 6.33 -24.02
CA VAL A 225 -13.18 5.33 -24.66
C VAL A 225 -14.59 5.87 -24.86
N ILE A 226 -15.14 6.61 -23.91
CA ILE A 226 -16.45 7.28 -24.06
C ILE A 226 -16.43 8.21 -25.28
N PHE A 227 -15.38 9.01 -25.46
CA PHE A 227 -15.24 9.84 -26.68
C PHE A 227 -15.25 9.01 -27.96
N ALA A 228 -14.48 7.92 -28.01
CA ALA A 228 -14.42 7.09 -29.22
C ALA A 228 -15.73 6.35 -29.52
N ARG A 229 -16.45 5.90 -28.50
CA ARG A 229 -17.68 5.12 -28.66
C ARG A 229 -18.85 6.01 -29.08
N TYR A 230 -19.08 7.11 -28.35
CA TYR A 230 -20.32 7.88 -28.51
C TYR A 230 -20.20 9.03 -29.49
N LEU A 231 -19.06 9.73 -29.54
CA LEU A 231 -18.91 10.88 -30.44
C LEU A 231 -18.72 10.46 -31.90
N LYS A 232 -18.24 9.23 -32.15
CA LYS A 232 -18.06 8.68 -33.50
C LYS A 232 -19.37 8.55 -34.29
N VAL A 233 -20.52 8.52 -33.60
CA VAL A 233 -21.83 8.28 -34.20
C VAL A 233 -22.39 9.52 -34.91
N PHE A 234 -21.99 10.73 -34.48
CA PHE A 234 -22.54 11.98 -35.01
C PHE A 234 -21.74 12.45 -36.24
N ASP A 235 -22.39 12.47 -37.41
CA ASP A 235 -21.72 12.82 -38.67
C ASP A 235 -21.14 14.25 -38.66
N GLY A 236 -21.80 15.18 -37.96
CA GLY A 236 -21.39 16.58 -37.85
C GLY A 236 -20.07 16.82 -37.11
N LEU A 237 -19.53 15.80 -36.43
CA LEU A 237 -18.26 15.91 -35.71
C LEU A 237 -17.03 15.46 -36.53
N GLY A 238 -17.23 14.86 -37.71
CA GLY A 238 -16.14 14.44 -38.59
C GLY A 238 -15.06 13.59 -37.89
N SER A 239 -13.79 14.01 -37.94
CA SER A 239 -12.67 13.34 -37.27
C SER A 239 -12.44 13.77 -35.81
N THR A 240 -13.26 14.69 -35.27
CA THR A 240 -13.07 15.26 -33.93
C THR A 240 -13.03 14.20 -32.83
N TRP A 241 -13.93 13.21 -32.87
CA TRP A 241 -13.93 12.10 -31.91
C TRP A 241 -12.59 11.36 -31.87
N PHE A 242 -11.93 11.21 -33.02
CA PHE A 242 -10.67 10.49 -33.16
C PHE A 242 -9.53 11.30 -32.56
N HIS A 243 -9.52 12.62 -32.76
CA HIS A 243 -8.54 13.51 -32.15
C HIS A 243 -8.72 13.59 -30.63
N LEU A 244 -9.96 13.70 -30.14
CA LEU A 244 -10.28 13.69 -28.70
C LEU A 244 -9.86 12.39 -28.03
N HIS A 245 -10.23 11.24 -28.62
CA HIS A 245 -9.81 9.93 -28.13
C HIS A 245 -8.28 9.85 -28.07
N ARG A 246 -7.59 10.16 -29.18
CA ARG A 246 -6.13 10.08 -29.25
C ARG A 246 -5.47 11.01 -28.23
N ALA A 247 -5.89 12.26 -28.12
CA ALA A 247 -5.32 13.22 -27.18
C ALA A 247 -5.51 12.76 -25.72
N CYS A 248 -6.72 12.33 -25.37
CA CYS A 248 -7.04 11.84 -24.02
C CYS A 248 -6.23 10.59 -23.68
N GLN A 249 -6.16 9.60 -24.58
CA GLN A 249 -5.40 8.37 -24.35
C GLN A 249 -3.89 8.61 -24.28
N SER A 250 -3.35 9.49 -25.14
CA SER A 250 -1.92 9.86 -25.07
C SER A 250 -1.58 10.54 -23.75
N LEU A 251 -2.41 11.49 -23.29
CA LEU A 251 -2.20 12.16 -22.00
C LEU A 251 -2.28 11.18 -20.84
N ALA A 252 -3.29 10.32 -20.83
CA ALA A 252 -3.45 9.29 -19.82
C ALA A 252 -2.24 8.35 -19.78
N PHE A 253 -1.75 7.89 -20.94
CA PHE A 253 -0.61 7.00 -21.02
C PHE A 253 0.69 7.65 -20.52
N LEU A 254 0.96 8.92 -20.88
CA LEU A 254 2.15 9.64 -20.43
C LEU A 254 2.17 9.84 -18.90
N ILE A 255 1.04 10.28 -18.32
CA ILE A 255 0.90 10.38 -16.85
C ILE A 255 1.03 8.98 -16.22
N GLY A 256 0.45 7.98 -16.85
CA GLY A 256 0.50 6.58 -16.42
C GLY A 256 1.92 6.00 -16.39
N ILE A 257 2.81 6.38 -17.32
CA ILE A 257 4.23 6.00 -17.29
C ILE A 257 4.93 6.58 -16.07
N ALA A 258 4.71 7.87 -15.77
CA ALA A 258 5.27 8.50 -14.58
C ALA A 258 4.75 7.82 -13.30
N GLY A 259 3.44 7.58 -13.23
CA GLY A 259 2.81 6.82 -12.16
C GLY A 259 3.39 5.41 -12.00
N PHE A 260 3.64 4.68 -13.09
CA PHE A 260 4.26 3.36 -13.07
C PHE A 260 5.72 3.40 -12.60
N GLY A 261 6.50 4.39 -13.06
CA GLY A 261 7.89 4.61 -12.67
C GLY A 261 8.05 4.81 -11.17
N THR A 262 7.18 5.62 -10.54
CA THR A 262 7.16 5.77 -9.07
C THR A 262 6.89 4.44 -8.35
N GLY A 263 6.04 3.57 -8.92
CA GLY A 263 5.75 2.24 -8.39
C GLY A 263 6.97 1.31 -8.44
N LEU A 264 7.69 1.27 -9.56
CA LEU A 264 8.93 0.50 -9.70
C LEU A 264 10.02 1.01 -8.75
N TYR A 265 10.18 2.33 -8.64
CA TYR A 265 11.14 2.95 -7.73
C TYR A 265 10.89 2.53 -6.28
N MET A 266 9.62 2.59 -5.84
CA MET A 266 9.23 2.14 -4.48
C MET A 266 9.46 0.64 -4.29
N GLY A 267 9.19 -0.20 -5.29
CA GLY A 267 9.44 -1.64 -5.20
C GLY A 267 10.93 -1.96 -4.98
N ASN A 268 11.82 -1.24 -5.67
CA ASN A 268 13.27 -1.51 -5.62
C ASN A 268 13.96 -0.93 -4.37
N HIS A 269 13.58 0.27 -3.94
CA HIS A 269 14.30 1.00 -2.88
C HIS A 269 13.62 0.91 -1.52
N ASN A 270 12.30 0.77 -1.50
CA ASN A 270 11.51 0.91 -0.27
C ASN A 270 11.00 -0.41 0.28
N GLY A 271 11.24 -1.54 -0.39
CA GLY A 271 10.87 -2.89 0.07
C GLY A 271 9.36 -3.14 0.11
N VAL A 272 8.55 -2.29 -0.53
CA VAL A 272 7.09 -2.43 -0.53
C VAL A 272 6.69 -3.40 -1.65
N TYR A 273 6.46 -4.66 -1.28
CA TYR A 273 6.10 -5.73 -2.22
C TYR A 273 4.64 -6.14 -2.06
N HIS A 274 3.79 -5.68 -2.97
CA HIS A 274 2.43 -6.20 -3.13
C HIS A 274 2.32 -6.93 -4.46
N SER A 275 2.61 -8.24 -4.43
CA SER A 275 2.72 -9.08 -5.62
C SER A 275 1.51 -8.95 -6.58
N PRO A 276 0.24 -9.03 -6.12
CA PRO A 276 -0.90 -8.94 -7.04
C PRO A 276 -1.06 -7.57 -7.71
N HIS A 277 -0.91 -6.46 -6.96
CA HIS A 277 -1.03 -5.11 -7.51
C HIS A 277 0.09 -4.81 -8.50
N ARG A 278 1.32 -5.27 -8.21
CA ARG A 278 2.46 -5.13 -9.10
C ARG A 278 2.29 -5.95 -10.38
N CYS A 279 1.87 -7.22 -10.29
CA CYS A 279 1.63 -8.06 -11.47
C CYS A 279 0.58 -7.44 -12.38
N ILE A 280 -0.58 -7.04 -11.84
CA ILE A 280 -1.62 -6.35 -12.62
C ILE A 280 -1.07 -5.05 -13.21
N GLY A 281 -0.32 -4.28 -12.42
CA GLY A 281 0.39 -3.06 -12.83
C GLY A 281 1.31 -3.24 -14.04
N ILE A 282 2.10 -4.30 -14.05
CA ILE A 282 3.02 -4.61 -15.15
C ILE A 282 2.22 -5.09 -16.36
N THR A 283 1.25 -5.98 -16.18
CA THR A 283 0.39 -6.48 -17.26
C THR A 283 -0.35 -5.34 -17.96
N LEU A 284 -0.94 -4.41 -17.22
CA LEU A 284 -1.66 -3.27 -17.81
C LEU A 284 -0.71 -2.37 -18.61
N MET A 285 0.52 -2.14 -18.13
CA MET A 285 1.51 -1.33 -18.82
C MET A 285 1.96 -1.99 -20.14
N CYS A 286 2.17 -3.30 -20.14
CA CYS A 286 2.49 -4.06 -21.35
C CYS A 286 1.35 -3.99 -22.36
N LEU A 287 0.10 -4.22 -21.94
CA LEU A 287 -1.07 -4.17 -22.82
C LEU A 287 -1.28 -2.76 -23.41
N ALA A 288 -1.19 -1.72 -22.59
CA ALA A 288 -1.29 -0.34 -23.05
C ALA A 288 -0.17 0.05 -24.02
N SER A 289 1.07 -0.38 -23.75
CA SER A 289 2.20 -0.13 -24.65
C SER A 289 2.01 -0.83 -26.00
N ALA A 290 1.54 -2.09 -25.99
CA ALA A 290 1.19 -2.81 -27.20
C ALA A 290 0.07 -2.11 -27.98
N GLN A 291 -0.96 -1.60 -27.28
CA GLN A 291 -2.06 -0.84 -27.87
C GLN A 291 -1.55 0.41 -28.60
N VAL A 292 -0.68 1.20 -27.96
CA VAL A 292 -0.08 2.42 -28.54
C VAL A 292 0.81 2.06 -29.73
N PHE A 293 1.68 1.05 -29.59
CA PHE A 293 2.57 0.60 -30.66
C PHE A 293 1.78 0.16 -31.91
N VAL A 294 0.80 -0.71 -31.74
CA VAL A 294 -0.04 -1.22 -32.84
C VAL A 294 -0.89 -0.10 -33.45
N ALA A 295 -1.32 0.88 -32.66
CA ALA A 295 -2.09 2.02 -33.15
C ALA A 295 -1.26 3.02 -33.97
N ILE A 296 0.03 3.20 -33.64
CA ILE A 296 0.92 4.13 -34.34
C ILE A 296 1.54 3.47 -35.58
N PHE A 297 2.12 2.27 -35.43
CA PHE A 297 2.96 1.68 -36.47
C PHE A 297 2.23 0.69 -37.37
N LEU A 298 1.19 0.01 -36.85
CA LEU A 298 0.57 -1.14 -37.52
C LEU A 298 -0.89 -0.90 -37.90
N ARG A 299 -1.37 0.35 -37.85
CA ARG A 299 -2.76 0.70 -38.15
C ARG A 299 -3.04 0.66 -39.66
N PRO A 300 -3.83 -0.29 -40.19
CA PRO A 300 -4.12 -0.38 -41.62
C PRO A 300 -5.07 0.74 -42.09
N LYS A 301 -5.02 1.05 -43.39
CA LYS A 301 -6.00 1.91 -44.07
C LYS A 301 -7.43 1.36 -43.91
N LYS A 302 -8.45 2.23 -44.01
CA LYS A 302 -9.84 1.90 -43.65
C LYS A 302 -10.46 0.78 -44.51
N ASP A 303 -10.03 0.69 -45.76
CA ASP A 303 -10.47 -0.21 -46.82
C ASP A 303 -9.72 -1.56 -46.84
N HIS A 304 -8.65 -1.71 -46.04
CA HIS A 304 -7.81 -2.90 -46.07
C HIS A 304 -8.40 -4.06 -45.25
N LYS A 305 -8.40 -5.30 -45.77
CA LYS A 305 -8.95 -6.50 -45.07
C LYS A 305 -8.40 -6.70 -43.63
N LYS A 306 -7.09 -6.44 -43.44
CA LYS A 306 -6.43 -6.50 -42.12
C LYS A 306 -6.98 -5.51 -41.08
N ARG A 307 -7.76 -4.51 -41.48
CA ARG A 307 -8.42 -3.54 -40.58
C ARG A 307 -9.34 -4.23 -39.58
N ILE A 308 -9.97 -5.34 -39.96
CA ILE A 308 -10.86 -6.12 -39.08
C ILE A 308 -10.08 -6.69 -37.89
N PHE A 309 -8.96 -7.37 -38.15
CA PHE A 309 -8.10 -7.92 -37.09
C PHE A 309 -7.53 -6.82 -36.19
N TRP A 310 -7.12 -5.70 -36.77
CA TRP A 310 -6.67 -4.53 -35.99
C TRP A 310 -7.78 -4.01 -35.07
N ASN A 311 -9.03 -3.92 -35.55
CA ASN A 311 -10.16 -3.48 -34.72
C ASN A 311 -10.44 -4.48 -33.59
N ILE A 312 -10.44 -5.79 -33.87
CA ILE A 312 -10.65 -6.85 -32.85
C ILE A 312 -9.60 -6.72 -31.75
N PHE A 313 -8.31 -6.69 -32.13
CA PHE A 313 -7.21 -6.49 -31.20
C PHE A 313 -7.40 -5.21 -30.39
N HIS A 314 -7.65 -4.08 -31.06
CA HIS A 314 -7.79 -2.77 -30.43
C HIS A 314 -8.94 -2.75 -29.40
N TYR A 315 -10.08 -3.36 -29.71
CA TYR A 315 -11.19 -3.42 -28.77
C TYR A 315 -10.90 -4.35 -27.59
N ILE A 316 -10.47 -5.59 -27.83
CA ILE A 316 -10.24 -6.58 -26.77
C ILE A 316 -9.16 -6.08 -25.80
N VAL A 317 -8.01 -5.65 -26.32
CA VAL A 317 -6.90 -5.17 -25.50
C VAL A 317 -7.26 -3.88 -24.79
N GLY A 318 -7.94 -2.96 -25.47
CA GLY A 318 -8.38 -1.68 -24.89
C GLY A 318 -9.31 -1.87 -23.69
N TYR A 319 -10.39 -2.63 -23.84
CA TYR A 319 -11.35 -2.88 -22.75
C TYR A 319 -10.72 -3.68 -21.61
N SER A 320 -9.91 -4.70 -21.92
CA SER A 320 -9.21 -5.49 -20.90
C SER A 320 -8.29 -4.61 -20.05
N THR A 321 -7.57 -3.68 -20.69
CA THR A 321 -6.68 -2.74 -20.00
C THR A 321 -7.45 -1.84 -19.03
N ILE A 322 -8.63 -1.34 -19.42
CA ILE A 322 -9.47 -0.50 -18.54
C ILE A 322 -10.00 -1.28 -17.34
N VAL A 323 -10.47 -2.51 -17.55
CA VAL A 323 -10.94 -3.36 -16.43
C VAL A 323 -9.80 -3.62 -15.45
N LEU A 324 -8.61 -4.01 -15.94
CA LEU A 324 -7.44 -4.22 -15.10
C LEU A 324 -7.02 -2.93 -14.37
N ALA A 325 -7.06 -1.78 -15.04
CA ALA A 325 -6.76 -0.49 -14.44
C ALA A 325 -7.68 -0.17 -13.25
N VAL A 326 -9.00 -0.28 -13.42
CA VAL A 326 -9.97 0.00 -12.35
C VAL A 326 -9.75 -0.95 -11.16
N LEU A 327 -9.59 -2.24 -11.42
CA LEU A 327 -9.30 -3.24 -10.37
C LEU A 327 -7.99 -2.93 -9.64
N ASN A 328 -6.97 -2.49 -10.37
CA ASN A 328 -5.67 -2.19 -9.78
C ASN A 328 -5.69 -0.92 -8.93
N VAL A 329 -6.50 0.08 -9.31
CA VAL A 329 -6.72 1.29 -8.49
C VAL A 329 -7.39 0.93 -7.16
N PHE A 330 -8.40 0.05 -7.16
CA PHE A 330 -9.01 -0.43 -5.92
C PHE A 330 -8.00 -1.15 -5.02
N LYS A 331 -7.18 -2.04 -5.59
CA LYS A 331 -6.08 -2.67 -4.83
C LYS A 331 -5.10 -1.63 -4.29
N GLY A 332 -4.81 -0.58 -5.04
CA GLY A 332 -3.97 0.53 -4.61
C GLY A 332 -4.54 1.25 -3.38
N PHE A 333 -5.85 1.52 -3.35
CA PHE A 333 -6.50 2.12 -2.17
C PHE A 333 -6.43 1.21 -0.94
N ASP A 334 -6.62 -0.09 -1.11
CA ASP A 334 -6.52 -1.06 -0.02
C ASP A 334 -5.08 -1.11 0.54
N ILE A 335 -4.06 -1.05 -0.33
CA ILE A 335 -2.64 -0.99 0.06
C ILE A 335 -2.30 0.30 0.81
N LEU A 336 -2.84 1.43 0.37
CA LEU A 336 -2.61 2.72 1.02
C LEU A 336 -3.35 2.85 2.36
N ASN A 337 -4.24 1.90 2.69
CA ASN A 337 -5.25 2.05 3.73
C ASN A 337 -5.91 3.44 3.62
N ALA A 338 -6.23 3.84 2.39
CA ALA A 338 -6.69 5.18 2.10
C ALA A 338 -7.96 5.46 2.90
N GLN A 339 -8.10 6.68 3.42
CA GLN A 339 -9.31 7.05 4.15
C GLN A 339 -10.53 6.72 3.30
N LYS A 340 -11.58 6.18 3.95
CA LYS A 340 -12.81 5.70 3.29
C LYS A 340 -13.38 6.72 2.30
N ILE A 341 -13.16 8.02 2.53
CA ILE A 341 -13.57 9.10 1.62
C ILE A 341 -12.94 8.99 0.23
N TRP A 342 -11.65 8.70 0.10
CA TRP A 342 -10.97 8.59 -1.20
C TRP A 342 -11.53 7.45 -2.05
N LYS A 343 -11.70 6.28 -1.42
CA LYS A 343 -12.30 5.10 -2.06
C LYS A 343 -13.75 5.39 -2.48
N LYS A 344 -14.55 6.03 -1.61
CA LYS A 344 -15.92 6.45 -1.93
C LYS A 344 -15.98 7.47 -3.07
N THR A 345 -15.10 8.47 -3.07
CA THR A 345 -15.01 9.47 -4.15
C THR A 345 -14.71 8.81 -5.48
N TYR A 346 -13.73 7.90 -5.52
CA TYR A 346 -13.41 7.17 -6.76
C TYR A 346 -14.58 6.31 -7.25
N VAL A 347 -15.28 5.60 -6.34
CA VAL A 347 -16.50 4.86 -6.69
C VAL A 347 -17.56 5.80 -7.27
N GLY A 348 -17.77 6.96 -6.65
CA GLY A 348 -18.68 7.99 -7.17
C GLY A 348 -18.33 8.44 -8.58
N ILE A 349 -17.03 8.66 -8.87
CA ILE A 349 -16.56 9.02 -10.22
C ILE A 349 -16.87 7.92 -11.24
N ILE A 350 -16.58 6.65 -10.91
CA ILE A 350 -16.84 5.51 -11.81
C ILE A 350 -18.34 5.34 -12.08
N ILE A 351 -19.18 5.47 -11.04
CA ILE A 351 -20.64 5.44 -11.19
C ILE A 351 -21.11 6.58 -12.10
N SER A 352 -20.63 7.81 -11.89
CA SER A 352 -20.97 8.96 -12.72
C SER A 352 -20.57 8.75 -14.18
N LEU A 353 -19.36 8.23 -14.44
CA LEU A 353 -18.93 7.88 -15.81
C LEU A 353 -19.81 6.78 -16.43
N GLY A 354 -20.24 5.80 -15.63
CA GLY A 354 -21.19 4.77 -16.06
C GLY A 354 -22.57 5.33 -16.42
N ILE A 355 -23.10 6.25 -15.62
CA ILE A 355 -24.37 6.95 -15.89
C ILE A 355 -24.26 7.78 -17.17
N ILE A 356 -23.18 8.56 -17.32
CA ILE A 356 -22.92 9.34 -18.54
C ILE A 356 -22.88 8.42 -19.76
N ALA A 357 -22.16 7.30 -19.67
CA ALA A 357 -22.09 6.31 -20.75
C ALA A 357 -23.48 5.74 -21.07
N MET A 358 -24.31 5.42 -20.06
CA MET A 358 -25.67 4.93 -20.26
C MET A 358 -26.56 5.95 -20.97
N ILE A 359 -26.52 7.21 -20.53
CA ILE A 359 -27.27 8.31 -21.17
C ILE A 359 -26.83 8.48 -22.63
N LEU A 360 -25.51 8.49 -22.89
CA LEU A 360 -24.98 8.60 -24.24
C LEU A 360 -25.35 7.39 -25.11
N GLU A 361 -25.41 6.18 -24.55
CA GLU A 361 -25.87 4.99 -25.28
C GLU A 361 -27.33 5.15 -25.72
N VAL A 362 -28.22 5.64 -24.84
CA VAL A 362 -29.62 5.93 -25.19
C VAL A 362 -29.71 7.01 -26.28
N ILE A 363 -28.99 8.14 -26.13
CA ILE A 363 -28.99 9.24 -27.11
C ILE A 363 -28.49 8.77 -28.47
N THR A 364 -27.37 8.05 -28.50
CA THR A 364 -26.78 7.55 -29.75
C THR A 364 -27.71 6.53 -30.42
N TRP A 365 -28.38 5.68 -29.65
CA TRP A 365 -29.38 4.75 -30.17
C TRP A 365 -30.57 5.48 -30.80
N ILE A 366 -31.14 6.47 -30.11
CA ILE A 366 -32.23 7.32 -30.65
C ILE A 366 -31.80 7.99 -31.95
N TYR A 367 -30.61 8.60 -31.97
CA TYR A 367 -30.07 9.28 -33.15
C TYR A 367 -29.93 8.32 -34.34
N VAL A 368 -29.38 7.12 -34.12
CA VAL A 368 -29.22 6.10 -35.17
C VAL A 368 -30.57 5.61 -35.68
N CYS A 369 -31.55 5.38 -34.79
CA CYS A 369 -32.90 4.99 -35.16
C CYS A 369 -33.61 6.07 -36.00
N ASN A 370 -33.52 7.33 -35.58
CA ASN A 370 -34.11 8.46 -36.31
C ASN A 370 -33.46 8.63 -37.69
N LYS A 371 -32.14 8.53 -37.78
CA LYS A 371 -31.40 8.60 -39.05
C LYS A 371 -31.82 7.49 -40.02
N LYS A 372 -31.97 6.26 -39.53
CA LYS A 372 -32.49 5.14 -40.34
C LYS A 372 -33.92 5.39 -40.82
N ARG A 373 -34.78 5.96 -39.95
CA ARG A 373 -36.16 6.28 -40.28
C ARG A 373 -36.29 7.36 -41.36
N VAL A 374 -35.41 8.35 -41.38
CA VAL A 374 -35.40 9.41 -42.41
C VAL A 374 -34.85 8.91 -43.75
N LYS A 375 -33.79 8.09 -43.73
CA LYS A 375 -33.18 7.55 -44.96
C LYS A 375 -34.06 6.54 -45.69
N ASN A 376 -34.77 5.66 -44.97
CA ASN A 376 -35.58 4.61 -45.61
C ASN A 376 -36.64 5.15 -46.59
N PRO A 377 -37.42 6.20 -46.28
CA PRO A 377 -38.32 6.84 -47.24
C PRO A 377 -37.59 7.52 -48.41
N GLU A 378 -36.48 8.23 -48.17
CA GLU A 378 -35.71 8.91 -49.22
C GLU A 378 -35.17 7.91 -50.25
N GLU A 379 -34.58 6.79 -49.80
CA GLU A 379 -34.06 5.73 -50.66
C GLU A 379 -35.19 5.04 -51.47
N GLN A 380 -36.38 4.90 -50.88
CA GLN A 380 -37.56 4.34 -51.59
C GLN A 380 -38.13 5.30 -52.64
N VAL A 381 -38.11 6.61 -52.39
CA VAL A 381 -38.51 7.62 -53.38
C VAL A 381 -37.51 7.65 -54.54
N GLU A 382 -36.20 7.65 -54.26
CA GLU A 382 -35.14 7.65 -55.27
C GLU A 382 -35.18 6.41 -56.16
N THR A 383 -35.39 5.21 -55.57
CA THR A 383 -35.54 3.96 -56.34
C THR A 383 -36.85 3.86 -57.13
N SER A 384 -37.90 4.59 -56.72
CA SER A 384 -39.16 4.67 -57.49
C SER A 384 -39.06 5.59 -58.70
N GLN A 385 -38.27 6.67 -58.62
CA GLN A 385 -38.04 7.61 -59.71
C GLN A 385 -37.01 7.13 -60.76
N GLN A 386 -36.18 6.14 -60.42
CA GLN A 386 -35.19 5.55 -61.33
C GLN A 386 -35.69 4.29 -62.07
N ARG A 387 -36.95 3.88 -61.91
CA ARG A 387 -37.53 2.73 -62.61
C ARG A 387 -38.25 3.22 -63.89
N PRO A 388 -37.81 2.80 -65.10
CA PRO A 388 -38.34 3.30 -66.37
C PRO A 388 -39.79 2.94 -66.64
#